data_AF-A0A699X3F3-F1
#
_entry.id   AF-A0A699X3F3-F1
#
_cell.length_a   1.000
_cell.length_b   1.000
_cell.length_c   1.000
_cell.angle_alpha   90.00
_cell.angle_beta   90.00
_cell.angle_gamma   90.00
#
_symmetry.space_group_name_H-M   'P 1'
#
loop_
_entity.id
_entity.type
_entity.pdbx_description
1 polymer ?
#
loop_
_entity_poly.entity_id
_entity_poly.type
_entity_poly.pdbx_seq_one_letter_code
_entity_poly.pdbx_strand_id
1 'polypeptide(L)'
;ARDRLSRDAQNLTDQSRTDPSVTAPYKWDEISETAKHAGILTVVNNAGPQTRPYYEKGRYMTNVNEENWVARWYLWHSFRYRLVRPFRPVQ
;
A
#
# COMPACT_ATOMS: atom_id res chain seq x y z
N ALA A 1 -3.70 5.47 -2.40
CA ALA A 1 -2.93 4.23 -2.63
C ALA A 1 -3.57 3.02 -1.93
N ARG A 2 -3.62 2.96 -0.60
CA ARG A 2 -4.21 1.84 0.19
C ARG A 2 -5.62 1.43 -0.24
N ASP A 3 -6.55 2.38 -0.32
CA ASP A 3 -7.96 2.06 -0.60
C ASP A 3 -8.16 1.47 -1.99
N ARG A 4 -7.37 1.92 -2.97
CA ARG A 4 -7.35 1.33 -4.32
C ARG A 4 -6.82 -0.10 -4.28
N LEU A 5 -5.67 -0.31 -3.63
CA LEU A 5 -5.03 -1.62 -3.52
C LEU A 5 -5.91 -2.66 -2.82
N SER A 6 -6.56 -2.26 -1.73
CA SER A 6 -7.35 -3.17 -0.88
C SER A 6 -8.74 -3.48 -1.43
N ARG A 7 -9.17 -2.90 -2.57
CA ARG A 7 -10.51 -3.12 -3.12
C ARG A 7 -10.52 -3.83 -4.47
N ASP A 8 -9.38 -3.91 -5.13
CA ASP A 8 -9.28 -4.42 -6.49
C ASP A 8 -8.66 -5.82 -6.50
N ALA A 9 -9.45 -6.79 -6.93
CA ALA A 9 -9.10 -8.22 -6.96
C ALA A 9 -7.93 -8.55 -7.89
N GLN A 10 -7.61 -7.67 -8.85
CA GLN A 10 -6.42 -7.84 -9.69
C GLN A 10 -5.13 -7.71 -8.87
N ASN A 11 -5.19 -7.01 -7.73
CA ASN A 11 -4.03 -6.85 -6.85
C ASN A 11 -3.75 -8.07 -5.98
N LEU A 12 -4.65 -9.05 -5.92
CA LEU A 12 -4.48 -10.25 -5.10
C LEU A 12 -3.33 -11.14 -5.59
N THR A 13 -2.76 -11.92 -4.68
CA THR A 13 -1.98 -13.09 -5.04
C THR A 13 -2.87 -14.11 -5.78
N ASP A 14 -2.28 -15.01 -6.57
CA ASP A 14 -3.05 -16.04 -7.27
C ASP A 14 -3.80 -16.95 -6.30
N GLN A 15 -3.16 -17.31 -5.17
CA GLN A 15 -3.79 -18.07 -4.10
C GLN A 15 -5.00 -17.34 -3.50
N SER A 16 -4.82 -16.09 -3.08
CA SER A 16 -5.90 -15.30 -2.47
C SER A 16 -7.04 -15.02 -3.47
N ARG A 17 -6.76 -14.93 -4.77
CA ARG A 17 -7.78 -14.76 -5.81
C ARG A 17 -8.67 -15.99 -5.97
N THR A 18 -8.11 -17.18 -5.75
CA THR A 18 -8.85 -18.44 -5.84
C THR A 18 -9.61 -18.82 -4.58
N ASP A 19 -9.37 -18.13 -3.47
CA ASP A 19 -10.00 -18.41 -2.18
C ASP A 19 -11.33 -17.63 -2.04
N PRO A 20 -12.50 -18.32 -1.96
CA PRO A 20 -13.79 -17.65 -1.84
C PRO A 20 -14.01 -16.96 -0.49
N SER A 21 -13.19 -17.25 0.53
CA SER A 21 -13.26 -16.58 1.84
C SER A 21 -12.57 -15.21 1.84
N VAL A 22 -11.72 -14.93 0.85
CA VAL A 22 -11.02 -13.66 0.71
C VAL A 22 -11.98 -12.63 0.15
N THR A 23 -12.34 -11.66 0.98
CA THR A 23 -13.26 -10.58 0.63
C THR A 23 -12.62 -9.22 0.85
N ALA A 24 -13.00 -8.27 0.01
CA ALA A 24 -12.57 -6.90 0.20
C ALA A 24 -13.19 -6.34 1.48
N PRO A 25 -12.49 -5.41 2.16
CA PRO A 25 -11.18 -4.88 1.80
C PRO A 25 -9.99 -5.77 2.24
N TYR A 26 -9.18 -6.15 1.25
CA TYR A 26 -8.09 -7.11 1.34
C TYR A 26 -6.96 -6.68 2.29
N LYS A 27 -6.32 -7.67 2.91
CA LYS A 27 -5.20 -7.53 3.84
C LYS A 27 -3.89 -7.45 3.08
N TRP A 28 -2.86 -6.89 3.73
CA TRP A 28 -1.52 -6.77 3.13
C TRP A 28 -0.97 -8.11 2.60
N ASP A 29 -1.17 -9.18 3.34
CA ASP A 29 -0.66 -10.52 3.00
C ASP A 29 -1.41 -11.17 1.83
N GLU A 30 -2.60 -10.66 1.49
CA GLU A 30 -3.42 -11.14 0.37
C GLU A 30 -3.05 -10.43 -0.96
N ILE A 31 -2.30 -9.32 -0.88
CA ILE A 31 -1.89 -8.51 -2.05
C ILE A 31 -0.56 -9.02 -2.64
N SER A 32 -0.48 -9.11 -3.96
CA SER A 32 0.74 -9.48 -4.70
C SER A 32 1.88 -8.46 -4.52
N GLU A 33 3.13 -8.92 -4.60
CA GLU A 33 4.30 -8.04 -4.50
C GLU A 33 4.35 -7.00 -5.64
N THR A 34 3.91 -7.37 -6.84
CA THR A 34 3.78 -6.45 -7.98
C THR A 34 2.82 -5.30 -7.68
N ALA A 35 1.64 -5.63 -7.13
CA ALA A 35 0.66 -4.61 -6.75
C ALA A 35 1.17 -3.73 -5.59
N LYS A 36 1.82 -4.32 -4.59
CA LYS A 36 2.48 -3.57 -3.49
C LYS A 36 3.52 -2.60 -4.05
N HIS A 37 4.36 -3.05 -4.98
CA HIS A 37 5.38 -2.23 -5.62
C HIS A 37 4.77 -1.05 -6.41
N ALA A 38 3.76 -1.30 -7.24
CA ALA A 38 3.03 -0.23 -7.93
C ALA A 38 2.39 0.77 -6.93
N GLY A 39 1.89 0.26 -5.80
CA GLY A 39 1.41 1.03 -4.67
C GLY A 39 2.46 1.95 -4.05
N ILE A 40 3.66 1.41 -3.82
CA ILE A 40 4.82 2.13 -3.27
C ILE A 40 5.21 3.28 -4.20
N LEU A 41 5.38 3.01 -5.50
CA LEU A 41 5.70 4.05 -6.48
C LEU A 41 4.62 5.13 -6.54
N THR A 42 3.34 4.73 -6.47
CA THR A 42 2.22 5.69 -6.40
C THR A 42 2.30 6.59 -5.16
N VAL A 43 2.72 6.07 -4.01
CA VAL A 43 2.89 6.87 -2.77
C VAL A 43 4.04 7.88 -2.94
N VAL A 44 5.18 7.42 -3.46
CA VAL A 44 6.37 8.27 -3.66
C VAL A 44 6.09 9.38 -4.68
N ASN A 45 5.47 9.04 -5.81
CA ASN A 45 5.16 9.99 -6.88
C ASN A 45 4.17 11.08 -6.42
N ASN A 46 3.20 10.71 -5.58
CA ASN A 46 2.21 11.63 -5.04
C ASN A 46 2.66 12.35 -3.75
N ALA A 47 3.90 12.14 -3.30
CA ALA A 47 4.41 12.76 -2.08
C ALA A 47 4.47 14.29 -2.20
N GLY A 48 3.99 14.99 -1.16
CA GLY A 48 4.09 16.44 -1.07
C GLY A 48 5.51 16.91 -0.72
N PRO A 49 5.78 18.22 -0.79
CA PRO A 49 7.11 18.78 -0.51
C PRO A 49 7.67 18.45 0.88
N GLN A 50 6.79 18.29 1.88
CA GLN A 50 7.19 17.95 3.24
C GLN A 50 7.56 16.47 3.42
N THR A 51 6.89 15.55 2.70
CA THR A 51 7.11 14.11 2.87
C THR A 51 8.13 13.53 1.89
N ARG A 52 8.30 14.16 0.73
CA ARG A 52 9.23 13.75 -0.32
C ARG A 52 10.68 13.55 0.16
N PRO A 53 11.27 14.43 1.00
CA PRO A 53 12.64 14.23 1.48
C PRO A 53 12.85 12.93 2.26
N TYR A 54 11.81 12.43 2.94
CA TYR A 54 11.89 11.16 3.66
C TYR A 54 11.88 9.96 2.71
N TYR A 55 11.11 10.04 1.63
CA TYR A 55 11.11 9.00 0.60
C TYR A 55 12.40 9.00 -0.20
N GLU A 56 13.00 10.16 -0.49
CA GLU A 56 14.30 10.23 -1.16
C GLU A 56 15.40 9.52 -0.36
N LYS A 57 15.42 9.71 0.97
CA LYS A 57 16.35 8.98 1.86
C LYS A 57 16.12 7.47 1.87
N GLY A 58 14.89 7.04 1.60
CA GLY A 58 14.50 5.64 1.57
C GLY A 58 14.64 4.97 0.21
N ARG A 59 15.03 5.73 -0.81
CA ARG A 59 15.10 5.27 -2.20
C ARG A 59 16.32 4.38 -2.40
N TYR A 60 16.09 3.20 -2.97
CA TYR A 60 17.13 2.28 -3.38
C TYR A 60 16.87 1.84 -4.81
N MET A 61 17.79 2.16 -5.72
CA MET A 61 17.68 1.77 -7.13
C MET A 61 18.71 0.70 -7.44
N THR A 62 18.23 -0.41 -7.98
CA THR A 62 19.07 -1.44 -8.60
C THR A 62 18.92 -1.35 -10.12
N ASN A 63 19.72 -2.13 -10.85
CA ASN A 63 19.58 -2.25 -12.31
C ASN A 63 18.24 -2.87 -12.74
N VAL A 64 17.48 -3.46 -11.82
CA VAL A 64 16.28 -4.24 -12.12
C VAL A 64 15.02 -3.63 -11.49
N ASN A 65 15.14 -3.02 -10.31
CA ASN A 65 14.00 -2.49 -9.54
C ASN A 65 14.34 -1.19 -8.81
N GLU A 66 13.35 -0.29 -8.73
CA GLU A 66 13.31 0.85 -7.81
C GLU A 66 12.53 0.49 -6.55
N GLU A 67 13.19 0.50 -5.41
CA GLU A 67 12.55 0.28 -4.11
C GLU A 67 12.52 1.55 -3.27
N ASN A 68 11.55 1.60 -2.36
CA ASN A 68 11.47 2.64 -1.37
C ASN A 68 10.98 2.06 -0.04
N TRP A 69 11.91 1.77 0.87
CA TRP A 69 11.59 1.07 2.11
C TRP A 69 10.71 1.93 3.04
N VAL A 70 10.87 3.25 3.01
CA VAL A 70 10.06 4.18 3.81
C VAL A 70 8.61 4.18 3.34
N ALA A 71 8.39 4.24 2.02
CA ALA A 71 7.05 4.15 1.45
C ALA A 71 6.42 2.75 1.62
N ARG A 72 7.21 1.68 1.50
CA ARG A 72 6.76 0.30 1.80
C ARG A 72 6.32 0.18 3.26
N TRP A 73 7.13 0.66 4.20
CA TRP A 73 6.83 0.67 5.62
C TRP A 73 5.54 1.45 5.92
N TYR A 74 5.43 2.67 5.38
CA TYR A 74 4.24 3.50 5.54
C TYR A 74 2.97 2.81 5.00
N LEU A 75 3.05 2.25 3.79
CA LEU A 75 1.91 1.61 3.16
C LEU A 75 1.48 0.37 3.94
N TRP A 76 2.41 -0.49 4.33
CA TRP A 76 2.16 -1.64 5.21
C TRP A 76 1.49 -1.23 6.53
N HIS A 77 2.00 -0.17 7.17
CA HIS A 77 1.44 0.35 8.42
C HIS A 77 0.00 0.85 8.20
N SER A 78 -0.27 1.50 7.06
CA SER A 78 -1.61 1.99 6.71
C SER A 78 -2.66 0.88 6.54
N PHE A 79 -2.24 -0.33 6.13
CA PHE A 79 -3.11 -1.50 6.05
C PHE A 79 -3.48 -2.04 7.44
N ARG A 80 -2.53 -2.04 8.38
CA ARG A 80 -2.74 -2.54 9.74
C ARG A 80 -3.63 -1.63 10.59
N TYR A 81 -3.47 -0.32 10.46
CA TYR A 81 -4.19 0.65 11.28
C TYR A 81 -5.37 1.30 10.55
N ARG A 82 -6.11 0.49 9.77
CA ARG A 82 -7.22 0.95 8.93
C ARG A 82 -8.36 1.64 9.71
N LEU A 83 -8.38 1.52 11.04
CA LEU A 83 -9.45 1.93 11.95
C LEU A 83 -9.03 2.94 13.04
N VAL A 84 -8.24 3.97 12.70
CA VAL A 84 -8.05 5.13 13.59
C VAL A 84 -8.72 6.37 13.00
N ARG A 85 -10.03 6.29 12.78
CA ARG A 85 -10.91 7.46 12.79
C ARG A 85 -12.16 7.09 13.58
N PRO A 86 -12.28 7.45 14.85
CA PRO A 86 -13.58 7.40 15.51
C PRO A 86 -14.53 8.30 14.72
N PHE A 87 -15.67 7.75 14.35
CA PHE A 87 -16.81 8.46 13.84
C PHE A 87 -17.09 9.64 14.77
N ARG A 88 -16.94 10.89 14.32
CA ARG A 88 -17.51 12.03 15.05
C ARG A 88 -18.95 12.18 14.57
N PRO A 89 -19.96 11.83 15.38
CA PRO A 89 -21.31 12.23 15.05
C PRO A 89 -21.36 13.76 15.11
N VAL A 90 -21.83 14.37 14.03
CA VAL A 90 -22.22 15.79 14.03
C VAL A 90 -23.51 15.86 14.85
N GLN A 91 -23.51 16.66 15.91
CA GLN A 91 -24.70 17.03 16.67
C GLN A 91 -25.52 18.07 15.91
#